data_AF-A0A349CSX9-F1
#
_entry.id   AF-A0A349CSX9-F1
#
_cell.length_a   1.000
_cell.length_b   1.000
_cell.length_c   1.000
_cell.angle_alpha   90.00
_cell.angle_beta   90.00
_cell.angle_gamma   90.00
#
_symmetry.space_group_name_H-M   'P 1'
#
loop_
_entity.id
_entity.type
_entity.pdbx_description
1 polymer ?
#
loop_
_entity_poly.entity_id
_entity_poly.type
_entity_poly.pdbx_seq_one_letter_code
_entity_poly.pdbx_strand_id
1 'polypeptide(L)'
;MPATLTFIGVILIVGVVWGGLWSPFEENDLFDAVAYGLPAFAEGRWWTVVTGTFFVNQPWVYIFTISSFAGMAYLEYRRGLRVALLYYAIGQAFAVLATALVLWLAAMAPWEWAQTQAAALDVGASGGTMACIAAAVGLFVSPWRVRAWLLLIALSFLALLFWGQIADVEHLLAVLLVLFVDRSLTVQRSSVREQRFLAFFGMVVIGAVQVVVLLVPTDGMFGPTEPASGGYLDAAIDVVIILLVANGMRRGRRWAWVVSIVLASLNVLTGALVLAVIIVASEAQLEAVIDAETELAMTSAVMWLLMLVYILWVRRAFAVRRRTGLGTATPPTVTEVKDVIRTDGGGTLSWMTTWSDMSYATIAGGVVGFQNRRGVAIALGDPLGPEAG
;
A
#
# COMPACT_ATOMS: atom_id res chain seq x y z
N MET A 1 -3.18 29.81 4.15
CA MET A 1 -3.60 28.88 3.09
C MET A 1 -4.86 29.41 2.43
N PRO A 2 -4.79 30.58 1.76
CA PRO A 2 -5.96 31.21 1.15
C PRO A 2 -6.65 30.34 0.09
N ALA A 3 -5.95 29.61 -0.79
CA ALA A 3 -6.64 28.76 -1.78
C ALA A 3 -7.42 27.63 -1.10
N THR A 4 -6.78 26.90 -0.19
CA THR A 4 -7.44 25.77 0.46
C THR A 4 -8.69 26.22 1.23
N LEU A 5 -8.61 27.31 1.99
CA LEU A 5 -9.76 27.85 2.70
C LEU A 5 -10.85 28.37 1.75
N THR A 6 -10.48 28.92 0.59
CA THR A 6 -11.45 29.35 -0.42
C THR A 6 -12.19 28.16 -1.01
N PHE A 7 -11.50 27.08 -1.39
CA PHE A 7 -12.13 25.86 -1.89
C PHE A 7 -13.08 25.23 -0.87
N ILE A 8 -12.64 25.08 0.38
CA ILE A 8 -13.49 24.56 1.47
C ILE A 8 -14.70 25.47 1.66
N GLY A 9 -14.51 26.79 1.68
CA GLY A 9 -15.60 27.76 1.80
C GLY A 9 -16.61 27.65 0.66
N VAL A 10 -16.15 27.54 -0.58
CA VAL A 10 -17.03 27.38 -1.75
C VAL A 10 -17.82 26.08 -1.68
N ILE A 11 -17.18 24.95 -1.38
CA ILE A 11 -17.86 23.65 -1.26
C ILE A 11 -18.92 23.69 -0.16
N LEU A 12 -18.62 24.29 0.99
CA LEU A 12 -19.60 24.46 2.08
C LEU A 12 -20.75 25.37 1.66
N ILE A 13 -20.47 26.49 0.99
CA ILE A 13 -21.51 27.39 0.48
C ILE A 13 -22.40 26.67 -0.54
N VAL A 14 -21.82 25.93 -1.48
CA VAL A 14 -22.56 25.13 -2.47
C VAL A 14 -23.43 24.08 -1.78
N GLY A 15 -22.87 23.37 -0.79
CA GLY A 15 -23.61 22.41 0.02
C GLY A 15 -24.77 23.01 0.81
N VAL A 16 -24.62 24.26 1.28
CA VAL A 16 -25.70 25.03 1.93
C VAL A 16 -26.77 25.46 0.92
N VAL A 17 -26.35 26.02 -0.21
CA VAL A 17 -27.26 26.61 -1.21
C VAL A 17 -28.10 25.55 -1.90
N TRP A 18 -27.52 24.39 -2.20
CA TRP A 18 -28.16 23.32 -2.97
C TRP A 18 -28.59 22.11 -2.14
N GLY A 19 -28.55 22.22 -0.82
CA GLY A 19 -29.08 21.18 0.07
C GLY A 19 -28.17 19.97 0.32
N GLY A 20 -27.01 19.88 -0.33
CA GLY A 20 -26.10 18.72 -0.23
C GLY A 20 -25.56 18.44 1.17
N LEU A 21 -25.61 19.41 2.10
CA LEU A 21 -25.25 19.18 3.51
C LEU A 21 -26.32 18.44 4.33
N TRP A 22 -27.55 18.31 3.79
CA TRP A 22 -28.68 17.72 4.52
C TRP A 22 -29.28 16.50 3.81
N SER A 23 -29.24 16.46 2.48
CA SER A 23 -29.73 15.33 1.68
C SER A 23 -28.69 14.91 0.64
N PRO A 24 -28.74 13.65 0.15
CA PRO A 24 -27.96 13.23 -1.01
C PRO A 24 -28.16 14.20 -2.17
N PHE A 25 -27.06 14.64 -2.78
CA PHE A 25 -27.09 15.59 -3.88
C PHE A 25 -27.52 14.93 -5.21
N GLU A 26 -27.32 13.62 -5.36
CA GLU A 26 -27.88 12.82 -6.46
C GLU A 26 -29.41 12.88 -6.59
N GLU A 27 -30.12 13.21 -5.50
CA GLU A 27 -31.58 13.40 -5.52
C GLU A 27 -32.00 14.81 -5.99
N ASN A 28 -31.06 15.71 -6.23
CA ASN A 28 -31.33 17.09 -6.62
C ASN A 28 -31.48 17.22 -8.15
N ASP A 29 -32.48 17.99 -8.60
CA ASP A 29 -32.71 18.26 -10.04
C ASP A 29 -31.49 18.86 -10.78
N LEU A 30 -30.56 19.50 -10.06
CA LEU A 30 -29.33 20.05 -10.62
C LEU A 30 -28.28 18.98 -10.94
N PHE A 31 -28.37 17.77 -10.35
CA PHE A 31 -27.34 16.74 -10.43
C PHE A 31 -26.92 16.44 -11.86
N ASP A 32 -27.87 16.10 -12.75
CA ASP A 32 -27.59 15.76 -14.15
C ASP A 32 -26.90 16.88 -14.95
N ALA A 33 -27.11 18.13 -14.55
CA ALA A 33 -26.55 19.30 -15.22
C ALA A 33 -25.10 19.59 -14.79
N VAL A 34 -24.68 19.15 -13.60
CA VAL A 34 -23.36 19.46 -13.02
C VAL A 34 -22.47 18.25 -12.83
N ALA A 35 -23.04 17.04 -12.74
CA ALA A 35 -22.32 15.80 -12.52
C ALA A 35 -21.52 15.41 -13.76
N TYR A 36 -20.28 15.00 -13.51
CA TYR A 36 -19.36 14.57 -14.56
C TYR A 36 -19.39 13.05 -14.69
N GLY A 37 -18.95 12.56 -15.85
CA GLY A 37 -18.94 11.14 -16.18
C GLY A 37 -19.11 10.93 -17.67
N LEU A 38 -18.94 9.68 -18.11
CA LEU A 38 -19.04 9.34 -19.52
C LEU A 38 -20.40 9.72 -20.16
N PRO A 39 -21.56 9.53 -19.49
CA PRO A 39 -22.85 9.97 -20.05
C PRO A 39 -22.89 11.49 -20.28
N ALA A 40 -22.41 12.28 -19.31
CA ALA A 40 -22.36 13.74 -19.44
C ALA A 40 -21.49 14.19 -20.62
N PHE A 41 -20.35 13.54 -20.85
CA PHE A 41 -19.46 13.87 -21.97
C PHE A 41 -20.02 13.44 -23.31
N ALA A 42 -20.72 12.31 -23.37
CA ALA A 42 -21.42 11.85 -24.58
C ALA A 42 -22.48 12.88 -25.03
N GLU A 43 -23.10 13.59 -24.09
CA GLU A 43 -24.07 14.66 -24.34
C GLU A 43 -23.43 16.06 -24.50
N GLY A 44 -22.09 16.15 -24.53
CA GLY A 44 -21.36 17.40 -24.74
C GLY A 44 -21.26 18.29 -23.51
N ARG A 45 -21.62 17.81 -22.30
CA ARG A 45 -21.55 18.57 -21.05
C ARG A 45 -20.14 18.63 -20.45
N TRP A 46 -19.15 19.09 -21.22
CA TRP A 46 -17.74 19.15 -20.76
C TRP A 46 -17.48 20.13 -19.61
N TRP A 47 -18.40 21.06 -19.35
CA TRP A 47 -18.30 21.99 -18.21
C TRP A 47 -18.41 21.28 -16.86
N THR A 48 -18.99 20.07 -16.82
CA THR A 48 -19.22 19.31 -15.58
C THR A 48 -17.92 18.95 -14.88
N VAL A 49 -16.82 18.80 -15.63
CA VAL A 49 -15.46 18.62 -15.07
C VAL A 49 -15.13 19.73 -14.07
N VAL A 50 -15.57 20.96 -14.33
CA VAL A 50 -15.34 22.12 -13.45
C VAL A 50 -16.48 22.27 -12.46
N THR A 51 -17.74 22.24 -12.91
CA THR A 51 -18.88 22.55 -12.03
C THR A 51 -19.11 21.47 -10.98
N GLY A 52 -19.03 20.19 -11.35
CA GLY A 52 -19.24 19.06 -10.45
C GLY A 52 -18.18 18.94 -9.36
N THR A 53 -17.01 19.56 -9.55
CA THR A 53 -15.92 19.61 -8.56
C THR A 53 -16.33 20.27 -7.24
N PHE A 54 -17.33 21.15 -7.25
CA PHE A 54 -17.74 21.92 -6.06
C PHE A 54 -18.93 21.31 -5.30
N PHE A 55 -19.48 20.20 -5.79
CA PHE A 55 -20.55 19.47 -5.13
C PHE A 55 -19.99 18.24 -4.40
N VAL A 56 -20.77 17.68 -3.48
CA VAL A 56 -20.43 16.47 -2.73
C VAL A 56 -21.67 15.60 -2.68
N ASN A 57 -21.54 14.33 -3.05
CA ASN A 57 -22.70 13.49 -3.31
C ASN A 57 -23.54 13.20 -2.05
N GLN A 58 -22.90 12.88 -0.92
CA GLN A 58 -23.59 12.44 0.29
C GLN A 58 -23.25 13.35 1.49
N PRO A 59 -24.21 13.71 2.37
CA PRO A 59 -23.96 14.61 3.50
C PRO A 59 -22.81 14.19 4.41
N TRP A 60 -22.72 12.89 4.71
CA TRP A 60 -21.66 12.35 5.58
C TRP A 60 -20.28 12.36 4.91
N VAL A 61 -20.21 12.41 3.57
CA VAL A 61 -18.97 12.47 2.80
C VAL A 61 -18.27 13.82 2.93
N TYR A 62 -18.99 14.91 3.28
CA TYR A 62 -18.38 16.22 3.52
C TYR A 62 -17.23 16.17 4.54
N ILE A 63 -17.34 15.34 5.58
CA ILE A 63 -16.28 15.19 6.59
C ILE A 63 -14.99 14.68 5.92
N PHE A 64 -15.11 13.69 5.04
CA PHE A 64 -13.98 13.11 4.31
C PHE A 64 -13.46 14.08 3.24
N THR A 65 -14.34 14.71 2.46
CA THR A 65 -13.97 15.69 1.44
C THR A 65 -13.24 16.90 2.02
N ILE A 66 -13.72 17.47 3.13
CA ILE A 66 -13.06 18.61 3.77
C ILE A 66 -11.73 18.17 4.39
N SER A 67 -11.69 16.99 5.00
CA SER A 67 -10.45 16.46 5.59
C SER A 67 -9.37 16.18 4.54
N SER A 68 -9.74 15.75 3.33
CA SER A 68 -8.77 15.46 2.27
C SER A 68 -8.05 16.71 1.75
N PHE A 69 -8.60 17.91 1.94
CA PHE A 69 -7.91 19.17 1.67
C PHE A 69 -6.66 19.39 2.53
N ALA A 70 -6.41 18.59 3.57
CA ALA A 70 -5.16 18.62 4.33
C ALA A 70 -3.91 18.49 3.43
N GLY A 71 -3.99 17.69 2.35
CA GLY A 71 -2.91 17.58 1.37
C GLY A 71 -2.66 18.90 0.63
N MET A 72 -3.72 19.55 0.16
CA MET A 72 -3.65 20.84 -0.52
C MET A 72 -3.15 21.95 0.42
N ALA A 73 -3.65 21.99 1.66
CA ALA A 73 -3.20 22.89 2.70
C ALA A 73 -1.69 22.77 2.95
N TYR A 74 -1.21 21.53 3.11
CA TYR A 74 0.22 21.26 3.31
C TYR A 74 1.06 21.70 2.10
N LEU A 75 0.60 21.43 0.88
CA LEU A 75 1.27 21.90 -0.34
C LEU A 75 1.31 23.42 -0.43
N GLU A 76 0.19 24.09 -0.15
CA GLU A 76 0.11 25.55 -0.19
C GLU A 76 1.08 26.17 0.82
N TYR A 77 1.17 25.59 2.01
CA TYR A 77 2.12 26.01 3.04
C TYR A 77 3.58 25.78 2.63
N ARG A 78 3.90 24.64 1.98
CA ARG A 78 5.29 24.24 1.67
C ARG A 78 5.82 24.75 0.33
N ARG A 79 4.95 24.94 -0.67
CA ARG A 79 5.29 25.24 -2.06
C ARG A 79 4.56 26.48 -2.60
N GLY A 80 3.67 27.07 -1.82
CA GLY A 80 2.93 28.28 -2.17
C GLY A 80 1.63 28.00 -2.93
N LEU A 81 0.82 29.06 -3.01
CA LEU A 81 -0.52 29.08 -3.59
C LEU A 81 -0.59 28.49 -5.00
N ARG A 82 0.29 28.94 -5.90
CA ARG A 82 0.25 28.57 -7.32
C ARG A 82 0.48 27.07 -7.52
N VAL A 83 1.42 26.48 -6.78
CA VAL A 83 1.74 25.05 -6.90
C VAL A 83 0.57 24.21 -6.39
N ALA A 84 -0.02 24.57 -5.25
CA ALA A 84 -1.19 23.87 -4.71
C ALA A 84 -2.39 23.91 -5.68
N LEU A 85 -2.67 25.08 -6.27
CA LEU A 85 -3.74 25.23 -7.26
C LEU A 85 -3.48 24.40 -8.52
N LEU A 86 -2.23 24.34 -9.02
CA LEU A 86 -1.90 23.54 -10.20
C LEU A 86 -2.06 22.04 -9.94
N TYR A 87 -1.56 21.53 -8.82
CA TYR A 87 -1.76 20.11 -8.46
C TYR A 87 -3.23 19.76 -8.32
N TYR A 88 -4.00 20.63 -7.66
CA TYR A 88 -5.44 20.43 -7.50
C TYR A 88 -6.16 20.43 -8.85
N ALA A 89 -6.02 21.50 -9.65
CA ALA A 89 -6.78 21.69 -10.88
C ALA A 89 -6.43 20.65 -11.96
N ILE A 90 -5.13 20.38 -12.16
CA ILE A 90 -4.68 19.36 -13.11
C ILE A 90 -5.05 17.98 -12.61
N GLY A 91 -4.88 17.70 -11.31
CA GLY A 91 -5.22 16.43 -10.69
C GLY A 91 -6.71 16.11 -10.82
N GLN A 92 -7.58 17.08 -10.52
CA GLN A 92 -9.03 16.95 -10.64
C GLN A 92 -9.44 16.69 -12.10
N ALA A 93 -9.00 17.55 -13.02
CA ALA A 93 -9.36 17.41 -14.43
C ALA A 93 -8.84 16.09 -15.01
N PHE A 94 -7.62 15.68 -14.66
CA PHE A 94 -7.07 14.41 -15.08
C PHE A 94 -7.84 13.23 -14.50
N ALA A 95 -8.16 13.24 -13.20
CA ALA A 95 -8.89 12.15 -12.55
C ALA A 95 -10.21 11.88 -13.27
N VAL A 96 -11.03 12.91 -13.47
CA VAL A 96 -12.33 12.81 -14.13
C VAL A 96 -12.19 12.34 -15.59
N LEU A 97 -11.32 12.98 -16.38
CA LEU A 97 -11.18 12.67 -17.80
C LEU A 97 -10.53 11.30 -18.05
N ALA A 98 -9.53 10.95 -17.25
CA ALA A 98 -8.85 9.66 -17.35
C ALA A 98 -9.77 8.52 -16.88
N THR A 99 -10.57 8.72 -15.83
CA THR A 99 -11.57 7.74 -15.41
C THR A 99 -12.60 7.50 -16.51
N ALA A 100 -13.15 8.56 -17.11
CA ALA A 100 -14.09 8.40 -18.22
C ALA A 100 -13.47 7.66 -19.41
N LEU A 101 -12.21 7.94 -19.75
CA LEU A 101 -11.49 7.23 -20.81
C LEU A 101 -11.27 5.74 -20.47
N VAL A 102 -10.82 5.44 -19.24
CA VAL A 102 -10.58 4.07 -18.78
C VAL A 102 -11.87 3.27 -18.77
N LEU A 103 -12.96 3.82 -18.23
CA LEU A 103 -14.25 3.16 -18.16
C LEU A 103 -14.88 2.99 -19.55
N TRP A 104 -14.74 3.96 -20.45
CA TRP A 104 -15.16 3.81 -21.84
C TRP A 104 -14.47 2.63 -22.54
N LEU A 105 -13.14 2.51 -22.38
CA LEU A 105 -12.38 1.40 -22.95
C LEU A 105 -12.74 0.06 -22.27
N ALA A 106 -12.89 0.06 -20.95
CA ALA A 106 -13.21 -1.14 -20.19
C ALA A 106 -14.63 -1.66 -20.48
N ALA A 107 -15.59 -0.76 -20.67
CA ALA A 107 -16.98 -1.10 -21.00
C ALA A 107 -17.15 -1.71 -22.41
N MET A 108 -16.12 -1.67 -23.27
CA MET A 108 -16.12 -2.41 -24.54
C MET A 108 -15.98 -3.93 -24.34
N ALA A 109 -15.48 -4.37 -23.18
CA ALA A 109 -15.43 -5.78 -22.80
C ALA A 109 -16.76 -6.21 -22.15
N PRO A 110 -17.08 -7.51 -22.14
CA PRO A 110 -18.21 -8.06 -21.39
C PRO A 110 -17.89 -8.09 -19.89
N TRP A 111 -17.66 -6.92 -19.30
CA TRP A 111 -17.35 -6.73 -17.89
C TRP A 111 -18.41 -5.83 -17.27
N GLU A 112 -19.35 -6.45 -16.57
CA GLU A 112 -20.53 -5.80 -16.00
C GLU A 112 -20.17 -4.59 -15.13
N TRP A 113 -19.22 -4.76 -14.20
CA TRP A 113 -18.74 -3.67 -13.37
C TRP A 113 -18.31 -2.44 -14.18
N ALA A 114 -17.52 -2.65 -15.26
CA ALA A 114 -17.05 -1.54 -16.08
C ALA A 114 -18.19 -0.85 -16.83
N GLN A 115 -19.19 -1.60 -17.30
CA GLN A 115 -20.37 -1.05 -17.97
C GLN A 115 -21.24 -0.25 -16.98
N THR A 116 -21.44 -0.76 -15.77
CA THR A 116 -22.17 -0.09 -14.69
C THR A 116 -21.46 1.21 -14.29
N GLN A 117 -20.15 1.16 -14.02
CA GLN A 117 -19.39 2.35 -13.64
C GLN A 117 -19.27 3.35 -14.79
N ALA A 118 -19.22 2.89 -16.05
CA ALA A 118 -19.23 3.77 -17.22
C ALA A 118 -20.58 4.51 -17.40
N ALA A 119 -21.68 3.96 -16.90
CA ALA A 119 -22.99 4.62 -16.89
C ALA A 119 -23.20 5.54 -15.68
N ALA A 120 -22.32 5.47 -14.68
CA ALA A 120 -22.42 6.29 -13.48
C ALA A 120 -21.99 7.75 -13.72
N LEU A 121 -22.57 8.65 -12.93
CA LEU A 121 -22.17 10.05 -12.81
C LEU A 121 -21.60 10.29 -11.41
N ASP A 122 -20.71 11.26 -11.29
CA ASP A 122 -20.10 11.64 -10.02
C ASP A 122 -19.96 13.16 -9.86
N VAL A 123 -19.85 13.58 -8.61
CA VAL A 123 -19.58 14.94 -8.17
C VAL A 123 -18.67 14.92 -6.95
N GLY A 124 -17.65 15.77 -6.97
CA GLY A 124 -16.70 15.78 -5.88
C GLY A 124 -15.43 16.54 -6.18
N ALA A 125 -14.86 17.15 -5.15
CA ALA A 125 -13.53 17.74 -5.17
C ALA A 125 -12.40 16.70 -5.05
N SER A 126 -12.74 15.42 -4.96
CA SER A 126 -11.91 14.40 -4.32
C SER A 126 -10.68 14.03 -5.15
N GLY A 127 -10.79 13.92 -6.48
CA GLY A 127 -9.64 13.66 -7.37
C GLY A 127 -8.50 14.68 -7.22
N GLY A 128 -8.83 15.97 -7.19
CA GLY A 128 -7.87 17.07 -6.98
C GLY A 128 -7.26 17.03 -5.58
N THR A 129 -8.05 16.69 -4.56
CA THR A 129 -7.50 16.51 -3.20
C THR A 129 -6.57 15.31 -3.11
N MET A 130 -6.86 14.19 -3.79
CA MET A 130 -6.00 13.01 -3.82
C MET A 130 -4.69 13.28 -4.55
N ALA A 131 -4.71 14.02 -5.65
CA ALA A 131 -3.49 14.51 -6.29
C ALA A 131 -2.66 15.39 -5.34
N CYS A 132 -3.31 16.28 -4.58
CA CYS A 132 -2.62 17.10 -3.59
C CYS A 132 -2.04 16.27 -2.42
N ILE A 133 -2.75 15.25 -1.94
CA ILE A 133 -2.25 14.31 -0.93
C ILE A 133 -1.03 13.56 -1.47
N ALA A 134 -1.10 13.05 -2.69
CA ALA A 134 0.00 12.34 -3.35
C ALA A 134 1.25 13.23 -3.49
N ALA A 135 1.08 14.48 -3.91
CA ALA A 135 2.19 15.43 -4.03
C ALA A 135 2.73 15.85 -2.66
N ALA A 136 1.87 16.01 -1.64
CA ALA A 136 2.29 16.24 -0.26
C ALA A 136 3.15 15.07 0.28
N VAL A 137 2.74 13.83 0.01
CA VAL A 137 3.51 12.62 0.35
C VAL A 137 4.89 12.64 -0.32
N GLY A 138 4.98 13.12 -1.56
CA GLY A 138 6.24 13.32 -2.27
C GLY A 138 7.25 14.22 -1.55
N LEU A 139 6.78 15.13 -0.68
CA LEU A 139 7.62 16.04 0.10
C LEU A 139 8.15 15.43 1.41
N PHE A 140 7.68 14.25 1.81
CA PHE A 140 8.11 13.64 3.06
C PHE A 140 9.58 13.20 3.00
N VAL A 141 10.22 13.08 4.17
CA VAL A 141 11.59 12.56 4.29
C VAL A 141 11.60 11.03 4.19
N SER A 142 12.71 10.46 3.71
CA SER A 142 12.91 9.00 3.79
C SER A 142 13.11 8.58 5.26
N PRO A 143 12.52 7.47 5.75
CA PRO A 143 11.74 6.45 5.03
C PRO A 143 10.24 6.74 4.94
N TRP A 144 9.72 7.76 5.62
CA TRP A 144 8.29 8.07 5.70
C TRP A 144 7.64 8.33 4.34
N ARG A 145 8.37 8.92 3.39
CA ARG A 145 7.92 9.10 2.00
C ARG A 145 7.51 7.78 1.34
N VAL A 146 8.37 6.76 1.43
CA VAL A 146 8.10 5.46 0.81
C VAL A 146 6.91 4.80 1.50
N ARG A 147 6.83 4.86 2.83
CA ARG A 147 5.72 4.26 3.59
C ARG A 147 4.39 4.93 3.27
N ALA A 148 4.37 6.26 3.21
CA ALA A 148 3.17 7.02 2.90
C ALA A 148 2.72 6.78 1.46
N TRP A 149 3.64 6.69 0.49
CA TRP A 149 3.29 6.29 -0.88
C TRP A 149 2.69 4.89 -0.95
N LEU A 150 3.31 3.91 -0.27
CA LEU A 150 2.81 2.54 -0.26
C LEU A 150 1.45 2.45 0.41
N LEU A 151 1.23 3.19 1.50
CA LEU A 151 -0.08 3.27 2.15
C LEU A 151 -1.11 3.92 1.24
N LEU A 152 -0.79 5.04 0.60
CA LEU A 152 -1.71 5.76 -0.28
C LEU A 152 -2.12 4.92 -1.49
N ILE A 153 -1.13 4.28 -2.16
CA ILE A 153 -1.39 3.39 -3.29
C ILE A 153 -2.20 2.17 -2.83
N ALA A 154 -1.82 1.55 -1.71
CA ALA A 154 -2.53 0.38 -1.19
C ALA A 154 -3.98 0.71 -0.84
N LEU A 155 -4.24 1.82 -0.14
CA LEU A 155 -5.60 2.24 0.21
C LEU A 155 -6.43 2.58 -1.03
N SER A 156 -5.87 3.33 -2.00
CA SER A 156 -6.59 3.68 -3.23
C SER A 156 -6.92 2.44 -4.07
N PHE A 157 -5.97 1.51 -4.16
CA PHE A 157 -6.19 0.25 -4.87
C PHE A 157 -7.18 -0.66 -4.14
N LEU A 158 -7.13 -0.70 -2.81
CA LEU A 158 -8.05 -1.48 -2.00
C LEU A 158 -9.48 -0.94 -2.09
N ALA A 159 -9.65 0.38 -2.07
CA ALA A 159 -10.95 1.00 -2.27
C ALA A 159 -11.54 0.60 -3.63
N LEU A 160 -10.76 0.68 -4.72
CA LEU A 160 -11.19 0.20 -6.03
C LEU A 160 -11.54 -1.30 -6.04
N LEU A 161 -10.76 -2.13 -5.35
CA LEU A 161 -10.95 -3.57 -5.35
C LEU A 161 -12.22 -4.01 -4.59
N PHE A 162 -12.62 -3.27 -3.55
CA PHE A 162 -13.71 -3.66 -2.64
C PHE A 162 -14.97 -2.79 -2.74
N TRP A 163 -14.85 -1.50 -3.01
CA TRP A 163 -16.00 -0.62 -3.22
C TRP A 163 -16.27 -0.37 -4.71
N GLY A 164 -15.21 -0.32 -5.52
CA GLY A 164 -15.33 -0.32 -6.97
C GLY A 164 -16.13 0.83 -7.56
N GLN A 165 -16.30 1.95 -6.85
CA GLN A 165 -17.09 3.06 -7.35
C GLN A 165 -16.28 3.90 -8.33
N ILE A 166 -16.95 4.66 -9.20
CA ILE A 166 -16.31 5.61 -10.13
C ILE A 166 -15.31 6.52 -9.42
N ALA A 167 -15.63 6.99 -8.21
CA ALA A 167 -14.75 7.81 -7.38
C ALA A 167 -13.44 7.10 -6.98
N ASP A 168 -13.46 5.77 -6.78
CA ASP A 168 -12.26 5.00 -6.43
C ASP A 168 -11.28 4.93 -7.61
N VAL A 169 -11.81 4.83 -8.84
CA VAL A 169 -11.02 4.92 -10.08
C VAL A 169 -10.39 6.30 -10.20
N GLU A 170 -11.15 7.37 -9.93
CA GLU A 170 -10.65 8.74 -9.95
C GLU A 170 -9.53 8.97 -8.93
N HIS A 171 -9.69 8.48 -7.70
CA HIS A 171 -8.68 8.60 -6.67
C HIS A 171 -7.40 7.86 -7.06
N LEU A 172 -7.53 6.62 -7.54
CA LEU A 172 -6.37 5.85 -7.98
C LEU A 172 -5.64 6.53 -9.14
N LEU A 173 -6.36 7.01 -10.16
CA LEU A 173 -5.76 7.68 -11.31
C LEU A 173 -5.11 9.02 -10.92
N ALA A 174 -5.71 9.79 -10.02
CA ALA A 174 -5.10 11.00 -9.45
C ALA A 174 -3.76 10.70 -8.75
N VAL A 175 -3.72 9.64 -7.95
CA VAL A 175 -2.50 9.19 -7.25
C VAL A 175 -1.45 8.72 -8.25
N LEU A 176 -1.84 7.93 -9.26
CA LEU A 176 -0.94 7.41 -10.29
C LEU A 176 -0.36 8.53 -11.17
N LEU A 177 -1.15 9.55 -11.51
CA LEU A 177 -0.67 10.74 -12.22
C LEU A 177 0.51 11.37 -11.48
N VAL A 178 0.33 11.68 -10.20
CA VAL A 178 1.36 12.35 -9.41
C VAL A 178 2.57 11.44 -9.21
N LEU A 179 2.35 10.14 -8.99
CA LEU A 179 3.43 9.16 -8.91
C LEU A 179 4.29 9.17 -10.18
N PHE A 180 3.66 9.22 -11.36
CA PHE A 180 4.32 9.24 -12.66
C PHE A 180 5.06 10.55 -12.93
N VAL A 181 4.43 11.69 -12.64
CA VAL A 181 4.96 13.04 -12.91
C VAL A 181 6.08 13.40 -11.93
N ASP A 182 5.84 13.27 -10.63
CA ASP A 182 6.81 13.68 -9.60
C ASP A 182 7.97 12.68 -9.48
N ARG A 183 7.75 11.41 -9.85
CA ARG A 183 8.70 10.30 -9.69
C ARG A 183 9.29 10.23 -8.27
N SER A 184 8.52 10.64 -7.27
CA SER A 184 9.00 10.83 -5.90
C SER A 184 9.13 9.52 -5.12
N LEU A 185 8.57 8.42 -5.65
CA LEU A 185 8.77 7.06 -5.16
C LEU A 185 10.08 6.46 -5.68
N THR A 186 11.19 6.85 -5.07
CA THR A 186 12.50 6.23 -5.33
C THR A 186 12.74 5.09 -4.34
N VAL A 187 12.57 3.84 -4.74
CA VAL A 187 12.81 2.66 -3.87
C VAL A 187 14.31 2.33 -3.71
N GLN A 188 15.20 3.23 -4.15
CA GLN A 188 16.64 2.98 -4.13
C GLN A 188 17.16 2.71 -2.70
N ARG A 189 17.70 1.50 -2.52
CA ARG A 189 18.36 1.01 -1.31
C ARG A 189 17.47 0.95 -0.06
N SER A 190 16.23 0.48 -0.20
CA SER A 190 15.45 0.05 0.98
C SER A 190 16.27 -0.95 1.80
N SER A 191 16.41 -0.68 3.10
CA SER A 191 17.17 -1.58 3.98
C SER A 191 16.49 -2.95 4.04
N VAL A 192 17.24 -4.02 4.36
CA VAL A 192 16.64 -5.36 4.58
C VAL A 192 15.53 -5.31 5.63
N ARG A 193 15.66 -4.44 6.64
CA ARG A 193 14.62 -4.21 7.65
C ARG A 193 13.35 -3.61 7.04
N GLU A 194 13.49 -2.64 6.14
CA GLU A 194 12.36 -2.02 5.45
C GLU A 194 11.68 -3.01 4.51
N GLN A 195 12.46 -3.78 3.75
CA GLN A 195 11.93 -4.81 2.85
C GLN A 195 11.09 -5.85 3.60
N ARG A 196 11.58 -6.33 4.75
CA ARG A 196 10.86 -7.25 5.64
C ARG A 196 9.64 -6.60 6.28
N PHE A 197 9.74 -5.33 6.66
CA PHE A 197 8.61 -4.58 7.24
C PHE A 197 7.46 -4.44 6.24
N LEU A 198 7.76 -4.10 4.99
CA LEU A 198 6.75 -4.00 3.94
C LEU A 198 6.12 -5.36 3.61
N ALA A 199 6.91 -6.44 3.62
CA ALA A 199 6.37 -7.79 3.43
C ALA A 199 5.44 -8.20 4.59
N PHE A 200 5.86 -7.91 5.83
CA PHE A 200 5.02 -8.07 7.02
C PHE A 200 3.74 -7.23 6.93
N PHE A 201 3.86 -5.96 6.56
CA PHE A 201 2.73 -5.04 6.44
C PHE A 201 1.73 -5.51 5.39
N GLY A 202 2.19 -5.88 4.19
CA GLY A 202 1.29 -6.41 3.16
C GLY A 202 0.59 -7.70 3.60
N MET A 203 1.28 -8.57 4.35
CA MET A 203 0.67 -9.80 4.89
C MET A 203 -0.42 -9.48 5.91
N VAL A 204 -0.18 -8.49 6.78
CA VAL A 204 -1.19 -7.98 7.72
C VAL A 204 -2.36 -7.32 6.98
N VAL A 205 -2.10 -6.56 5.91
CA VAL A 205 -3.16 -5.97 5.09
C VAL A 205 -4.02 -7.05 4.45
N ILE A 206 -3.44 -8.10 3.87
CA ILE A 206 -4.19 -9.25 3.34
C ILE A 206 -5.09 -9.87 4.42
N GLY A 207 -4.54 -10.14 5.62
CA GLY A 207 -5.34 -10.69 6.72
C GLY A 207 -6.42 -9.74 7.23
N ALA A 208 -6.14 -8.44 7.31
CA ALA A 208 -7.13 -7.44 7.73
C ALA A 208 -8.27 -7.33 6.73
N VAL A 209 -7.96 -7.38 5.43
CA VAL A 209 -8.93 -7.36 4.36
C VAL A 209 -9.82 -8.62 4.40
N GLN A 210 -9.23 -9.79 4.62
CA GLN A 210 -10.01 -11.02 4.81
C GLN A 210 -11.03 -10.88 5.96
N VAL A 211 -10.65 -10.23 7.07
CA VAL A 211 -11.57 -9.95 8.18
C VAL A 211 -12.64 -8.93 7.79
N VAL A 212 -12.30 -7.88 7.03
CA VAL A 212 -13.29 -6.89 6.57
C VAL A 212 -14.34 -7.55 5.71
N VAL A 213 -13.94 -8.34 4.71
CA VAL A 213 -14.86 -9.02 3.78
C VAL A 213 -15.71 -10.07 4.49
N LEU A 214 -15.18 -10.69 5.55
CA LEU A 214 -15.95 -11.60 6.38
C LEU A 214 -17.13 -10.92 7.10
N LEU A 215 -17.02 -9.62 7.37
CA LEU A 215 -17.95 -8.88 8.24
C LEU A 215 -18.83 -7.88 7.49
N VAL A 216 -18.35 -7.38 6.35
CA VAL A 216 -18.95 -6.27 5.61
C VAL A 216 -19.14 -6.70 4.17
N PRO A 217 -20.36 -6.60 3.60
CA PRO A 217 -20.56 -6.83 2.18
C PRO A 217 -19.78 -5.78 1.37
N THR A 218 -19.17 -6.21 0.27
CA THR A 218 -18.34 -5.34 -0.58
C THR A 218 -18.77 -5.54 -2.03
N ASP A 219 -18.81 -4.47 -2.82
CA ASP A 219 -19.31 -4.46 -4.21
C ASP A 219 -18.16 -4.03 -5.14
N GLY A 220 -17.11 -4.85 -5.17
CA GLY A 220 -15.84 -4.52 -5.80
C GLY A 220 -15.83 -4.64 -7.32
N MET A 221 -14.66 -4.43 -7.92
CA MET A 221 -14.47 -4.56 -9.38
C MET A 221 -14.74 -5.97 -9.93
N PHE A 222 -14.79 -6.96 -9.05
CA PHE A 222 -15.10 -8.35 -9.37
C PHE A 222 -16.52 -8.78 -8.97
N GLY A 223 -17.31 -7.89 -8.36
CA GLY A 223 -18.69 -8.14 -7.94
C GLY A 223 -18.92 -8.12 -6.41
N PRO A 224 -20.18 -8.38 -5.98
CA PRO A 224 -20.59 -8.46 -4.58
C PRO A 224 -20.08 -9.68 -3.80
N THR A 225 -19.32 -9.44 -2.71
CA THR A 225 -18.94 -10.49 -1.76
C THR A 225 -19.96 -10.65 -0.62
N GLU A 226 -20.39 -11.88 -0.34
CA GLU A 226 -21.22 -12.17 0.84
C GLU A 226 -20.40 -12.41 2.13
N PRO A 227 -20.77 -11.77 3.25
CA PRO A 227 -20.16 -12.03 4.55
C PRO A 227 -20.31 -13.50 4.98
N ALA A 228 -19.25 -14.05 5.58
CA ALA A 228 -19.23 -15.41 6.13
C ALA A 228 -19.36 -16.58 5.14
N SER A 229 -19.22 -16.36 3.82
CA SER A 229 -19.27 -17.43 2.80
C SER A 229 -18.33 -18.62 3.10
N GLY A 230 -17.10 -18.36 3.51
CA GLY A 230 -16.11 -19.37 3.89
C GLY A 230 -16.22 -19.89 5.34
N GLY A 231 -17.18 -19.43 6.14
CA GLY A 231 -17.32 -19.80 7.55
C GLY A 231 -16.31 -19.13 8.49
N TYR A 232 -16.78 -18.76 9.69
CA TYR A 232 -15.96 -18.02 10.66
C TYR A 232 -14.75 -18.80 11.18
N LEU A 233 -14.83 -20.13 11.23
CA LEU A 233 -13.75 -20.98 11.74
C LEU A 233 -12.58 -21.03 10.77
N ASP A 234 -12.84 -21.22 9.47
CA ASP A 234 -11.79 -21.26 8.46
C ASP A 234 -11.13 -19.88 8.31
N ALA A 235 -11.92 -18.81 8.31
CA ALA A 235 -11.39 -17.45 8.33
C ALA A 235 -10.53 -17.16 9.58
N ALA A 236 -10.92 -17.66 10.76
CA ALA A 236 -10.11 -17.51 11.97
C ALA A 236 -8.78 -18.28 11.88
N ILE A 237 -8.80 -19.48 11.31
CA ILE A 237 -7.58 -20.27 11.06
C ILE A 237 -6.66 -19.52 10.09
N ASP A 238 -7.19 -19.01 8.99
CA ASP A 238 -6.42 -18.25 8.00
C ASP A 238 -5.79 -17.00 8.61
N VAL A 239 -6.53 -16.24 9.41
CA VAL A 239 -6.00 -15.07 10.13
C VAL A 239 -4.85 -15.47 11.05
N VAL A 240 -4.98 -16.59 11.79
CA VAL A 240 -3.89 -17.09 12.64
C VAL A 240 -2.67 -17.47 11.79
N ILE A 241 -2.86 -18.18 10.67
CA ILE A 241 -1.77 -18.55 9.75
C ILE A 241 -1.09 -17.29 9.21
N ILE A 242 -1.85 -16.32 8.72
CA ILE A 242 -1.37 -15.05 8.19
C ILE A 242 -0.56 -14.30 9.25
N LEU A 243 -1.03 -14.21 10.49
CA LEU A 243 -0.32 -13.54 11.58
C LEU A 243 0.98 -14.25 11.96
N LEU A 244 0.98 -15.60 11.96
CA LEU A 244 2.18 -16.40 12.21
C LEU A 244 3.23 -16.19 11.11
N VAL A 245 2.81 -16.23 9.84
CA VAL A 245 3.66 -15.97 8.67
C VAL A 245 4.17 -14.55 8.69
N ALA A 246 3.32 -13.56 8.93
CA ALA A 246 3.68 -12.14 9.04
C ALA A 246 4.77 -11.94 10.11
N ASN A 247 4.58 -12.47 11.32
CA ASN A 247 5.59 -12.39 12.38
C ASN A 247 6.91 -13.09 11.97
N GLY A 248 6.82 -14.21 11.24
CA GLY A 248 7.97 -14.87 10.63
C GLY A 248 8.71 -14.00 9.61
N MET A 249 7.98 -13.27 8.75
CA MET A 249 8.54 -12.33 7.77
C MET A 249 9.23 -11.15 8.46
N ARG A 250 8.61 -10.59 9.51
CA ARG A 250 9.19 -9.52 10.34
C ARG A 250 10.54 -9.94 10.92
N ARG A 251 10.64 -11.20 11.39
CA ARG A 251 11.89 -11.79 11.92
C ARG A 251 12.87 -12.22 10.82
N GLY A 252 12.49 -12.17 9.55
CA GLY A 252 13.32 -12.58 8.43
C GLY A 252 13.57 -14.08 8.34
N ARG A 253 12.64 -14.90 8.83
CA ARG A 253 12.77 -16.36 8.82
C ARG A 253 12.53 -16.90 7.41
N ARG A 254 13.41 -17.78 6.92
CA ARG A 254 13.30 -18.36 5.57
C ARG A 254 12.03 -19.19 5.39
N TRP A 255 11.59 -19.92 6.42
CA TRP A 255 10.34 -20.70 6.33
C TRP A 255 9.13 -19.80 6.06
N ALA A 256 9.08 -18.61 6.65
CA ALA A 256 7.94 -17.70 6.47
C ALA A 256 7.89 -17.18 5.03
N TRP A 257 9.04 -16.90 4.44
CA TRP A 257 9.14 -16.55 3.02
C TRP A 257 8.69 -17.70 2.11
N VAL A 258 9.11 -18.94 2.39
CA VAL A 258 8.66 -20.12 1.62
C VAL A 258 7.15 -20.31 1.75
N VAL A 259 6.61 -20.30 2.96
CA VAL A 259 5.16 -20.43 3.20
C VAL A 259 4.39 -19.31 2.50
N SER A 260 4.89 -18.07 2.54
CA SER A 260 4.26 -16.95 1.82
C SER A 260 4.21 -17.19 0.30
N ILE A 261 5.27 -17.76 -0.29
CA ILE A 261 5.27 -18.12 -1.71
C ILE A 261 4.24 -19.21 -1.98
N VAL A 262 4.17 -20.24 -1.14
CA VAL A 262 3.18 -21.33 -1.31
C VAL A 262 1.76 -20.77 -1.23
N LEU A 263 1.42 -20.01 -0.18
CA LEU A 263 0.10 -19.41 -0.01
C LEU A 263 -0.26 -18.47 -1.15
N ALA A 264 0.67 -17.62 -1.57
CA ALA A 264 0.44 -16.68 -2.65
C ALA A 264 0.24 -17.41 -3.98
N SER A 265 1.09 -18.40 -4.30
CA SER A 265 0.94 -19.21 -5.51
C SER A 265 -0.37 -19.98 -5.52
N LEU A 266 -0.81 -20.55 -4.40
CA LEU A 266 -2.09 -21.25 -4.32
C LEU A 266 -3.26 -20.31 -4.63
N ASN A 267 -3.32 -19.14 -3.98
CA ASN A 267 -4.39 -18.17 -4.23
C ASN A 267 -4.38 -17.63 -5.67
N VAL A 268 -3.19 -17.35 -6.21
CA VAL A 268 -3.03 -16.91 -7.62
C VAL A 268 -3.49 -18.01 -8.59
N LEU A 269 -3.14 -19.27 -8.33
CA LEU A 269 -3.58 -20.40 -9.15
C LEU A 269 -5.09 -20.64 -9.04
N THR A 270 -5.67 -20.52 -7.85
CA THR A 270 -7.13 -20.58 -7.65
C THR A 270 -7.83 -19.51 -8.47
N GLY A 271 -7.39 -18.25 -8.37
CA GLY A 271 -7.96 -17.18 -9.19
C GLY A 271 -7.77 -17.41 -10.68
N ALA A 272 -6.59 -17.84 -11.12
CA ALA A 272 -6.33 -18.15 -12.52
C ALA A 272 -7.22 -19.30 -13.03
N LEU A 273 -7.50 -20.31 -12.20
CA LEU A 273 -8.42 -21.40 -12.52
C LEU A 273 -9.86 -20.88 -12.63
N VAL A 274 -10.32 -20.07 -11.68
CA VAL A 274 -11.65 -19.44 -11.73
C VAL A 274 -11.80 -18.61 -13.01
N LEU A 275 -10.81 -17.77 -13.32
CA LEU A 275 -10.79 -16.98 -14.56
C LEU A 275 -10.82 -17.86 -15.81
N ALA A 276 -10.06 -18.95 -15.84
CA ALA A 276 -10.06 -19.89 -16.97
C ALA A 276 -11.41 -20.59 -17.14
N VAL A 277 -12.08 -20.96 -16.03
CA VAL A 277 -13.43 -21.53 -16.05
C VAL A 277 -14.42 -20.51 -16.60
N ILE A 278 -14.38 -19.26 -16.13
CA ILE A 278 -15.25 -18.17 -16.61
C ILE A 278 -15.10 -17.96 -18.12
N ILE A 279 -13.86 -17.99 -18.65
CA ILE A 279 -13.59 -17.78 -20.09
C ILE A 279 -14.12 -18.94 -20.96
N VAL A 280 -14.12 -20.16 -20.43
CA VAL A 280 -14.46 -21.37 -21.21
C VAL A 280 -15.92 -21.81 -21.01
N ALA A 281 -16.54 -21.43 -19.90
CA ALA A 281 -17.93 -21.76 -19.60
C ALA A 281 -18.90 -21.07 -20.56
N SER A 282 -19.95 -21.79 -20.96
CA SER A 282 -21.09 -21.22 -21.69
C SER A 282 -21.98 -20.40 -20.74
N GLU A 283 -22.78 -19.45 -21.27
CA GLU A 283 -23.68 -18.60 -20.48
C GLU A 283 -24.58 -19.40 -19.51
N ALA A 284 -25.12 -20.55 -19.96
CA ALA A 284 -25.94 -21.43 -19.12
C ALA A 284 -25.17 -22.14 -17.98
N GLN A 285 -23.84 -22.19 -18.04
CA GLN A 285 -22.97 -22.73 -16.99
C GLN A 285 -22.42 -21.63 -16.08
N LEU A 286 -22.35 -20.37 -16.56
CA LEU A 286 -21.90 -19.22 -15.80
C LEU A 286 -22.87 -18.86 -14.67
N GLU A 287 -24.19 -18.90 -14.90
CA GLU A 287 -25.20 -18.67 -13.84
C GLU A 287 -25.13 -19.68 -12.69
N ALA A 288 -24.59 -20.89 -12.93
CA ALA A 288 -24.43 -21.92 -11.91
C ALA A 288 -23.07 -21.86 -11.18
N VAL A 289 -22.14 -21.04 -11.67
CA VAL A 289 -20.74 -20.98 -11.21
C VAL A 289 -20.36 -19.61 -10.66
N ILE A 290 -20.96 -18.51 -11.14
CA ILE A 290 -20.75 -17.17 -10.59
C ILE A 290 -21.54 -17.08 -9.27
N ASP A 291 -20.82 -17.29 -8.18
CA ASP A 291 -21.26 -17.01 -6.81
C ASP A 291 -20.23 -16.09 -6.14
N ALA A 292 -20.58 -15.51 -4.99
CA ALA A 292 -19.70 -14.64 -4.20
C ALA A 292 -18.32 -15.26 -3.89
N GLU A 293 -18.22 -16.60 -3.85
CA GLU A 293 -16.95 -17.31 -3.70
C GLU A 293 -15.99 -17.09 -4.88
N THR A 294 -16.49 -16.96 -6.11
CA THR A 294 -15.66 -16.74 -7.30
C THR A 294 -15.06 -15.34 -7.34
N GLU A 295 -15.83 -14.35 -6.91
CA GLU A 295 -15.44 -12.94 -6.88
C GLU A 295 -14.43 -12.67 -5.76
N LEU A 296 -14.67 -13.29 -4.60
CA LEU A 296 -13.71 -13.30 -3.49
C LEU A 296 -12.39 -13.96 -3.91
N ALA A 297 -12.44 -15.07 -4.65
CA ALA A 297 -11.25 -15.73 -5.17
C ALA A 297 -10.46 -14.83 -6.15
N MET A 298 -11.14 -14.07 -7.01
CA MET A 298 -10.49 -13.15 -7.95
C MET A 298 -9.83 -11.97 -7.24
N THR A 299 -10.55 -11.35 -6.31
CA THR A 299 -10.06 -10.29 -5.43
C THR A 299 -8.84 -10.74 -4.64
N SER A 300 -8.93 -11.90 -3.98
CA SER A 300 -7.83 -12.53 -3.25
C SER A 300 -6.64 -12.79 -4.16
N ALA A 301 -6.85 -13.37 -5.35
CA ALA A 301 -5.79 -13.69 -6.28
C ALA A 301 -4.96 -12.47 -6.71
N VAL A 302 -5.60 -11.32 -6.95
CA VAL A 302 -4.88 -10.08 -7.29
C VAL A 302 -4.03 -9.59 -6.12
N MET A 303 -4.56 -9.59 -4.89
CA MET A 303 -3.79 -9.20 -3.71
C MET A 303 -2.59 -10.12 -3.46
N TRP A 304 -2.80 -11.44 -3.58
CA TRP A 304 -1.74 -12.43 -3.45
C TRP A 304 -0.74 -12.37 -4.61
N LEU A 305 -1.15 -11.99 -5.82
CA LEU A 305 -0.25 -11.77 -6.96
C LEU A 305 0.70 -10.59 -6.67
N LEU A 306 0.17 -9.46 -6.21
CA LEU A 306 0.98 -8.30 -5.82
C LEU A 306 1.97 -8.66 -4.71
N MET A 307 1.51 -9.42 -3.70
CA MET A 307 2.37 -9.95 -2.65
C MET A 307 3.45 -10.88 -3.21
N LEU A 308 3.09 -11.82 -4.09
CA LEU A 308 4.01 -12.78 -4.72
C LEU A 308 5.11 -12.05 -5.49
N VAL A 309 4.74 -11.09 -6.34
CA VAL A 309 5.69 -10.26 -7.08
C VAL A 309 6.64 -9.55 -6.12
N TYR A 310 6.10 -8.96 -5.05
CA TYR A 310 6.90 -8.25 -4.05
C TYR A 310 7.88 -9.18 -3.31
N ILE A 311 7.44 -10.33 -2.78
CA ILE A 311 8.30 -11.25 -2.01
C ILE A 311 9.36 -11.94 -2.87
N LEU A 312 9.09 -12.14 -4.17
CA LEU A 312 10.07 -12.62 -5.14
C LEU A 312 11.11 -11.53 -5.44
N TRP A 313 10.67 -10.28 -5.59
CA TRP A 313 11.56 -9.14 -5.77
C TRP A 313 12.51 -8.95 -4.58
N VAL A 314 12.00 -9.05 -3.35
CA VAL A 314 12.80 -8.91 -2.12
C VAL A 314 13.38 -10.23 -1.59
N ARG A 315 13.49 -11.29 -2.42
CA ARG A 315 14.01 -12.62 -2.00
C ARG A 315 15.33 -12.58 -1.23
N ARG A 316 16.20 -11.62 -1.57
CA ARG A 316 17.51 -11.45 -0.90
C ARG A 316 17.37 -11.06 0.57
N ALA A 317 16.28 -10.38 0.96
CA ALA A 317 16.00 -10.01 2.34
C ALA A 317 15.80 -11.23 3.26
N PHE A 318 15.36 -12.36 2.69
CA PHE A 318 15.04 -13.60 3.40
C PHE A 318 16.11 -14.70 3.21
N ALA A 319 17.13 -14.42 2.40
CA ALA A 319 18.23 -15.34 2.10
C ALA A 319 19.32 -15.41 3.18
N VAL A 320 19.10 -14.81 4.37
CA VAL A 320 20.10 -14.80 5.45
C VAL A 320 20.30 -16.23 5.96
N ARG A 321 21.36 -16.88 5.47
CA ARG A 321 21.93 -18.08 6.10
C ARG A 321 22.37 -17.69 7.52
N ARG A 322 22.18 -18.58 8.50
CA ARG A 322 22.84 -18.47 9.81
C ARG A 322 24.28 -18.07 9.54
N ARG A 323 24.70 -16.92 10.08
CA ARG A 323 26.06 -16.40 9.95
C ARG A 323 27.00 -17.54 10.32
N THR A 324 27.80 -18.01 9.38
CA THR A 324 29.00 -18.77 9.73
C THR A 324 29.79 -17.84 10.64
N GLY A 325 30.06 -18.28 11.87
CA GLY A 325 30.97 -17.56 12.75
C GLY A 325 32.26 -17.28 12.00
N LEU A 326 32.82 -16.09 12.19
CA LEU A 326 34.20 -15.86 11.80
C LEU A 326 35.07 -16.48 12.91
N GLY A 327 36.06 -17.28 12.53
CA GLY A 327 36.92 -18.03 13.46
C GLY A 327 36.81 -19.55 13.29
N THR A 328 37.78 -20.26 13.84
CA THR A 328 37.91 -21.73 13.74
C THR A 328 37.10 -22.50 14.78
N ALA A 329 36.51 -21.81 15.76
CA ALA A 329 35.87 -22.39 16.93
C ALA A 329 34.55 -21.69 17.31
N THR A 330 33.86 -22.23 18.32
CA THR A 330 32.73 -21.58 18.99
C THR A 330 33.16 -20.17 19.46
N PRO A 331 32.42 -19.10 19.11
CA PRO A 331 32.76 -17.75 19.53
C PRO A 331 32.79 -17.65 21.06
N PRO A 332 33.81 -17.01 21.66
CA PRO A 332 33.85 -16.79 23.09
C PRO A 332 32.73 -15.83 23.53
N THR A 333 32.34 -15.98 24.79
CA THR A 333 31.37 -15.12 25.46
C THR A 333 32.00 -13.80 25.90
N VAL A 334 31.17 -12.78 26.14
CA VAL A 334 31.64 -11.48 26.67
C VAL A 334 32.40 -11.66 27.99
N THR A 335 32.00 -12.63 28.82
CA THR A 335 32.67 -12.93 30.10
C THR A 335 34.07 -13.46 29.86
N GLU A 336 34.25 -14.44 28.97
CA GLU A 336 35.56 -14.97 28.60
C GLU A 336 36.47 -13.88 28.02
N VAL A 337 35.92 -12.98 27.20
CA VAL A 337 36.68 -11.83 26.66
C VAL A 337 37.11 -10.85 27.75
N LYS A 338 36.25 -10.58 28.74
CA LYS A 338 36.63 -9.77 29.90
C LYS A 338 37.74 -10.43 30.71
N ASP A 339 37.73 -11.75 30.82
CA ASP A 339 38.75 -12.50 31.56
C ASP A 339 40.08 -12.52 30.80
N VAL A 340 40.08 -12.61 29.47
CA VAL A 340 41.28 -12.42 28.64
C VAL A 340 41.87 -11.03 28.85
N ILE A 341 41.05 -9.97 28.81
CA ILE A 341 41.54 -8.59 29.04
C ILE A 341 42.14 -8.42 30.44
N ARG A 342 41.59 -9.10 31.45
CA ARG A 342 42.10 -9.05 32.83
C ARG A 342 43.40 -9.83 33.00
N THR A 343 43.57 -10.91 32.26
CA THR A 343 44.68 -11.86 32.42
C THR A 343 45.88 -11.47 31.56
N ASP A 344 45.65 -11.24 30.28
CA ASP A 344 46.69 -10.99 29.27
C ASP A 344 46.84 -9.49 28.96
N GLY A 345 45.92 -8.66 29.45
CA GLY A 345 45.90 -7.23 29.14
C GLY A 345 45.30 -6.93 27.76
N GLY A 346 45.69 -5.78 27.21
CA GLY A 346 45.25 -5.32 25.90
C GLY A 346 45.66 -3.88 25.63
N GLY A 347 45.48 -3.43 24.39
CA GLY A 347 45.70 -2.05 23.99
C GLY A 347 44.69 -1.07 24.60
N THR A 348 44.90 0.22 24.35
CA THR A 348 44.08 1.34 24.87
C THR A 348 42.59 1.26 24.49
N LEU A 349 42.26 0.51 23.43
CA LEU A 349 40.90 0.31 22.92
C LEU A 349 40.33 -1.07 23.22
N SER A 350 41.09 -1.98 23.86
CA SER A 350 40.66 -3.36 24.10
C SER A 350 39.37 -3.48 24.91
N TRP A 351 39.11 -2.56 25.83
CA TRP A 351 37.86 -2.52 26.59
C TRP A 351 36.60 -2.32 25.71
N MET A 352 36.73 -1.69 24.53
CA MET A 352 35.60 -1.48 23.59
C MET A 352 35.07 -2.80 23.03
N THR A 353 35.88 -3.86 23.04
CA THR A 353 35.44 -5.21 22.66
C THR A 353 34.36 -5.77 23.60
N THR A 354 34.17 -5.17 24.79
CA THR A 354 33.14 -5.59 25.76
C THR A 354 31.79 -4.89 25.59
N TRP A 355 31.64 -4.02 24.58
CA TRP A 355 30.40 -3.31 24.29
C TRP A 355 29.25 -4.23 23.85
N SER A 356 28.02 -3.75 24.03
CA SER A 356 26.84 -4.41 23.47
C SER A 356 26.94 -4.48 21.94
N ASP A 357 26.48 -5.59 21.34
CA ASP A 357 26.52 -5.89 19.90
C ASP A 357 27.89 -6.26 19.30
N MET A 358 28.89 -6.58 20.12
CA MET A 358 30.15 -7.17 19.65
C MET A 358 29.99 -8.65 19.26
N SER A 359 30.65 -9.05 18.18
CA SER A 359 30.86 -10.45 17.80
C SER A 359 32.33 -10.80 17.98
N TYR A 360 32.62 -12.06 18.27
CA TYR A 360 33.98 -12.52 18.57
C TYR A 360 34.41 -13.59 17.59
N ALA A 361 35.67 -13.52 17.18
CA ALA A 361 36.32 -14.54 16.39
C ALA A 361 37.54 -15.05 17.16
N THR A 362 37.60 -16.36 17.40
CA THR A 362 38.81 -17.01 17.90
C THR A 362 39.81 -17.10 16.75
N ILE A 363 41.02 -16.61 16.99
CA ILE A 363 42.16 -16.68 16.08
C ILE A 363 43.30 -17.48 16.74
N ALA A 364 44.32 -17.86 15.96
CA ALA A 364 45.50 -18.51 16.53
C ALA A 364 46.17 -17.57 17.53
N GLY A 365 46.18 -17.94 18.82
CA GLY A 365 46.79 -17.17 19.89
C GLY A 365 45.91 -16.07 20.50
N GLY A 366 44.62 -15.96 20.17
CA GLY A 366 43.79 -14.92 20.76
C GLY A 366 42.34 -14.81 20.28
N VAL A 367 41.72 -13.68 20.59
CA VAL A 367 40.34 -13.34 20.27
C VAL A 367 40.28 -11.94 19.65
N VAL A 368 39.52 -11.79 18.58
CA VAL A 368 39.24 -10.48 17.97
C VAL A 368 37.77 -10.13 18.14
N GLY A 369 37.51 -8.99 18.77
CA GLY A 369 36.18 -8.38 18.79
C GLY A 369 35.92 -7.59 17.51
N PHE A 370 34.78 -7.85 16.85
CA PHE A 370 34.40 -7.15 15.63
C PHE A 370 32.91 -6.83 15.57
N GLN A 371 32.57 -5.82 14.76
CA GLN A 371 31.21 -5.53 14.35
C GLN A 371 31.01 -5.79 12.86
N ASN A 372 29.91 -6.47 12.52
CA ASN A 372 29.54 -6.67 11.12
C ASN A 372 28.79 -5.44 10.59
N ARG A 373 29.41 -4.68 9.69
CA ARG A 373 28.80 -3.55 8.99
C ARG A 373 28.82 -3.81 7.48
N ARG A 374 27.63 -3.95 6.89
CA ARG A 374 27.44 -4.13 5.42
C ARG A 374 28.26 -5.28 4.81
N GLY A 375 28.41 -6.39 5.53
CA GLY A 375 29.14 -7.58 5.04
C GLY A 375 30.66 -7.53 5.25
N VAL A 376 31.16 -6.47 5.89
CA VAL A 376 32.56 -6.35 6.34
C VAL A 376 32.60 -6.50 7.85
N ALA A 377 33.49 -7.35 8.34
CA ALA A 377 33.83 -7.42 9.76
C ALA A 377 34.83 -6.30 10.07
N ILE A 378 34.41 -5.35 10.90
CA ILE A 378 35.25 -4.25 11.36
C ILE A 378 35.72 -4.62 12.76
N ALA A 379 37.00 -4.99 12.87
CA ALA A 379 37.65 -5.18 14.16
C ALA A 379 37.84 -3.82 14.83
N LEU A 380 37.52 -3.74 16.13
CA LEU A 380 37.73 -2.54 16.94
C LEU A 380 38.89 -2.83 17.90
N GLY A 381 40.10 -2.43 17.50
CA GLY A 381 41.32 -2.63 18.27
C GLY A 381 42.12 -3.87 17.85
N ASP A 382 43.25 -4.07 18.53
CA ASP A 382 44.16 -5.18 18.32
C ASP A 382 43.59 -6.51 18.86
N PRO A 383 44.07 -7.67 18.38
CA PRO A 383 43.71 -8.96 18.95
C PRO A 383 44.03 -9.04 20.44
N LEU A 384 43.17 -9.73 21.18
CA LEU A 384 43.33 -9.99 22.60
C LEU A 384 43.95 -11.36 22.81
N GLY A 385 44.95 -11.47 23.66
CA GLY A 385 45.60 -12.73 23.99
C GLY A 385 47.01 -12.48 24.55
N PRO A 386 47.74 -13.55 24.89
CA PRO A 386 49.10 -13.45 25.39
C PRO A 386 49.98 -12.68 24.39
N GLU A 387 50.90 -11.85 24.88
CA GLU A 387 51.91 -11.23 24.00
C GLU A 387 52.63 -12.31 23.19
N ALA A 388 52.73 -12.09 21.87
CA ALA A 388 53.53 -12.95 21.02
C ALA A 388 54.99 -12.83 21.48
N GLY A 389 55.50 -13.89 22.11
CA GLY A 389 56.90 -13.99 22.51
C GLY A 389 57.88 -13.92 21.34
#